data_AF-A0A840PTC1-F1
#
_entry.id   AF-A0A840PTC1-F1
#
_cell.length_a   1.000
_cell.length_b   1.000
_cell.length_c   1.000
_cell.angle_alpha   90.00
_cell.angle_beta   90.00
_cell.angle_gamma   90.00
#
_symmetry.space_group_name_H-M   'P 1'
#
loop_
_entity.id
_entity.type
_entity.pdbx_description
1 polymer ?
#
loop_
_entity_poly.entity_id
_entity_poly.type
_entity_poly.pdbx_seq_one_letter_code
_entity_poly.pdbx_strand_id
1 'polypeptide(L)'
;MRHSALAWLGHPLTIGAALVLLLNDHLLKWLWPGVVTGKLSDVAGMIVAPPLLGLLVRRPAASILLVGVVFTLVKTTATGATIASHAWTLVWGPSQVLADPTDLIALPALYAAWWTWRHPAPRAERLARVAVVIPVTVVAVAATAPGYHIPQSAYAVDVIDGEFVVAVRQGGLLMSHTSADAGKSWSRRSERTPATAKRSACVPGHCYRIVPGRLAVEESRNGRWVTAWEVSLAAQDRLARAHAADREQDAQPVESLGIAVREISGGHIVVVANGADGIAVRDIAGSWQRLGVNGAGFEAASAVSLTAPGVYPDYVPRAAVLGALAAALLAVGCGVRRRTFFIGSVLAWTAVWSFYEIRNELFIPFNPFALGLGLVLVPVAGFFMIHGATLGRARFRTWAVGLATGVLCFYSIMTPFYAWSAHLLDYYALASGLAIGLGIATASAGAFAVIELDASGSPSPSAPAAP
;
A
#
# COMPACT_ATOMS: atom_id res chain seq x y z
N MET A 1 -19.14 -30.61 18.00
CA MET A 1 -18.51 -29.27 17.83
C MET A 1 -19.62 -28.25 17.62
N ARG A 2 -19.56 -27.06 18.22
CA ARG A 2 -20.61 -26.05 18.02
C ARG A 2 -20.44 -25.42 16.63
N HIS A 3 -21.48 -25.45 15.82
CA HIS A 3 -21.49 -24.71 14.56
C HIS A 3 -21.68 -23.23 14.88
N SER A 4 -20.65 -22.42 14.61
CA SER A 4 -20.69 -20.96 14.78
C SER A 4 -20.19 -20.28 13.51
N ALA A 5 -20.69 -19.08 13.22
CA ALA A 5 -20.23 -18.31 12.06
C ALA A 5 -18.72 -18.00 12.12
N LEU A 6 -18.18 -17.85 13.34
CA LEU A 6 -16.73 -17.74 13.56
C LEU A 6 -15.99 -19.02 13.18
N ALA A 7 -16.49 -20.20 13.55
CA ALA A 7 -15.89 -21.48 13.14
C ALA A 7 -15.94 -21.66 11.61
N TRP A 8 -16.99 -21.15 10.97
CA TRP A 8 -17.14 -21.22 9.53
C TRP A 8 -16.14 -20.31 8.79
N LEU A 9 -15.92 -19.09 9.30
CA LEU A 9 -14.94 -18.15 8.78
C LEU A 9 -13.50 -18.63 8.92
N GLY A 10 -13.16 -19.23 10.06
CA GLY A 10 -11.82 -19.73 10.30
C GLY A 10 -11.56 -21.13 9.77
N HIS A 11 -12.47 -21.69 8.97
CA HIS A 11 -12.22 -22.96 8.31
C HIS A 11 -11.04 -22.79 7.33
N PRO A 12 -10.06 -23.72 7.28
CA PRO A 12 -8.86 -23.59 6.44
C PRO A 12 -9.17 -23.29 4.97
N LEU A 13 -10.21 -23.92 4.41
CA LEU A 13 -10.69 -23.68 3.06
C LEU A 13 -11.22 -22.24 2.85
N THR A 14 -11.92 -21.67 3.85
CA THR A 14 -12.39 -20.28 3.82
C THR A 14 -11.21 -19.30 3.89
N ILE A 15 -10.23 -19.57 4.74
CA ILE A 15 -9.00 -18.76 4.86
C ILE A 15 -8.18 -18.83 3.57
N GLY A 16 -8.00 -20.03 3.01
CA GLY A 16 -7.32 -20.23 1.73
C GLY A 16 -8.00 -19.46 0.60
N ALA A 17 -9.34 -19.52 0.51
CA ALA A 17 -10.08 -18.73 -0.46
C ALA A 17 -9.93 -17.21 -0.25
N ALA A 18 -9.92 -16.73 1.00
CA ALA A 18 -9.66 -15.31 1.28
C ALA A 18 -8.24 -14.87 0.89
N LEU A 19 -7.23 -15.71 1.13
CA LEU A 19 -5.85 -15.44 0.68
C LEU A 19 -5.75 -15.42 -0.84
N VAL A 20 -6.40 -16.36 -1.53
CA VAL A 20 -6.48 -16.37 -2.99
C VAL A 20 -7.13 -15.08 -3.49
N LEU A 21 -8.24 -14.64 -2.90
CA LEU A 21 -8.92 -13.41 -3.30
C LEU A 21 -8.01 -12.19 -3.11
N LEU A 22 -7.34 -12.08 -1.96
CA LEU A 22 -6.41 -10.99 -1.66
C LEU A 22 -5.24 -10.94 -2.67
N LEU A 23 -4.52 -12.06 -2.82
CA LEU A 23 -3.38 -12.15 -3.73
C LEU A 23 -3.81 -11.97 -5.18
N ASN A 24 -4.94 -12.54 -5.58
CA ASN A 24 -5.41 -12.42 -6.95
C ASN A 24 -5.77 -10.98 -7.31
N ASP A 25 -6.52 -10.30 -6.44
CA ASP A 25 -7.03 -8.96 -6.75
C ASP A 25 -5.95 -7.87 -6.62
N HIS A 26 -4.93 -8.07 -5.78
CA HIS A 26 -3.89 -7.07 -5.53
C HIS A 26 -2.56 -7.36 -6.25
N LEU A 27 -2.28 -8.62 -6.60
CA LEU A 27 -1.02 -9.02 -7.22
C LEU A 27 -1.22 -9.66 -8.59
N LEU A 28 -2.00 -10.74 -8.69
CA LEU A 28 -2.07 -11.53 -9.93
C LEU A 28 -2.77 -10.79 -11.07
N LYS A 29 -3.81 -9.99 -10.79
CA LYS A 29 -4.46 -9.18 -11.83
C LYS A 29 -3.53 -8.12 -12.42
N TRP A 30 -2.55 -7.63 -11.66
CA TRP A 30 -1.53 -6.71 -12.14
C TRP A 30 -0.45 -7.41 -12.98
N LEU A 31 -0.02 -8.60 -12.55
CA LEU A 31 1.05 -9.34 -13.23
C LEU A 31 0.57 -10.10 -14.47
N TRP A 32 -0.62 -10.69 -14.40
CA TRP A 32 -1.24 -11.51 -15.44
C TRP A 32 -2.73 -11.17 -15.60
N PRO A 33 -3.06 -10.02 -16.21
CA PRO A 33 -4.44 -9.67 -16.51
C PRO A 33 -5.03 -10.71 -17.48
N GLY A 34 -6.17 -11.30 -17.13
CA GLY A 34 -6.81 -12.29 -17.98
C GLY A 34 -8.07 -12.93 -17.40
N VAL A 35 -8.71 -13.77 -18.22
CA VAL A 35 -9.98 -14.45 -17.88
C VAL A 35 -9.84 -15.35 -16.65
N VAL A 36 -8.67 -15.96 -16.48
CA VAL A 36 -8.39 -16.87 -15.35
C VAL A 36 -8.38 -16.13 -14.02
N THR A 37 -7.71 -14.97 -13.93
CA THR A 37 -7.65 -14.17 -12.70
C THR A 37 -8.99 -13.50 -12.38
N GLY A 38 -9.82 -13.21 -13.39
CA GLY A 38 -11.22 -12.79 -13.19
C GLY A 38 -12.06 -13.86 -12.50
N LYS A 39 -12.12 -15.06 -13.08
CA LYS A 39 -12.97 -16.16 -12.58
C LYS A 39 -12.49 -16.74 -11.25
N LEU A 40 -11.19 -16.69 -10.97
CA LEU A 40 -10.64 -17.14 -9.70
C LEU A 40 -11.17 -16.30 -8.52
N SER A 41 -11.34 -14.99 -8.70
CA SER A 41 -11.92 -14.11 -7.68
C SER A 41 -13.39 -14.43 -7.43
N ASP A 42 -14.18 -14.70 -8.48
CA ASP A 42 -15.59 -15.08 -8.34
C ASP A 42 -15.74 -16.41 -7.57
N VAL A 43 -14.94 -17.43 -7.90
CA VAL A 43 -14.94 -18.72 -7.19
C VAL A 43 -14.54 -18.55 -5.72
N ALA A 44 -13.46 -17.80 -5.45
CA ALA A 44 -13.02 -17.53 -4.09
C ALA A 44 -14.07 -16.74 -3.29
N GLY A 45 -14.71 -15.75 -3.93
CA GLY A 45 -15.78 -14.95 -3.36
C GLY A 45 -16.98 -15.77 -2.93
N MET A 46 -17.40 -16.76 -3.73
CA MET A 46 -18.50 -17.68 -3.39
C MET A 46 -18.21 -18.56 -2.17
N ILE A 47 -16.92 -18.81 -1.86
CA ILE A 47 -16.52 -19.56 -0.67
C ILE A 47 -16.49 -18.65 0.57
N VAL A 48 -16.03 -17.41 0.42
CA VAL A 48 -15.78 -16.47 1.54
C VAL A 48 -17.02 -15.68 1.95
N ALA A 49 -17.87 -15.29 1.00
CA ALA A 49 -19.00 -14.40 1.24
C ALA A 49 -20.09 -14.99 2.18
N PRO A 50 -20.50 -16.27 2.06
CA PRO A 50 -21.54 -16.81 2.94
C PRO A 50 -21.15 -16.85 4.43
N PRO A 51 -19.93 -17.27 4.83
CA PRO A 51 -19.44 -17.15 6.21
C PRO A 51 -19.48 -15.73 6.76
N LEU A 52 -19.08 -14.73 5.96
CA LEU A 52 -19.10 -13.31 6.36
C LEU A 52 -20.53 -12.82 6.60
N LEU A 53 -21.43 -13.08 5.65
CA LEU A 53 -22.85 -12.76 5.79
C LEU A 53 -23.50 -13.52 6.96
N GLY A 54 -22.99 -14.72 7.26
CA GLY A 54 -23.39 -15.54 8.39
C GLY A 54 -23.16 -14.88 9.75
N LEU A 55 -22.23 -13.93 9.88
CA LEU A 55 -22.04 -13.14 11.10
C LEU A 55 -23.26 -12.25 11.41
N LEU A 56 -23.91 -11.74 10.36
CA LEU A 56 -25.05 -10.83 10.44
C LEU A 56 -26.38 -11.60 10.48
N VAL A 57 -26.60 -12.45 9.47
CA VAL A 57 -27.88 -13.15 9.25
C VAL A 57 -28.05 -14.32 10.23
N ARG A 58 -26.94 -14.90 10.71
CA ARG A 58 -26.89 -16.03 11.66
C ARG A 58 -27.69 -17.27 11.21
N ARG A 59 -28.02 -17.36 9.91
CA ARG A 59 -28.68 -18.50 9.27
C ARG A 59 -27.87 -18.93 8.04
N PRO A 60 -27.06 -20.00 8.13
CA PRO A 60 -26.09 -20.35 7.09
C PRO A 60 -26.73 -20.62 5.73
N ALA A 61 -27.88 -21.31 5.71
CA ALA A 61 -28.61 -21.58 4.48
C ALA A 61 -29.14 -20.29 3.82
N ALA A 62 -29.63 -19.34 4.62
CA ALA A 62 -30.07 -18.04 4.12
C ALA A 62 -28.89 -17.21 3.60
N SER A 63 -27.74 -17.28 4.28
CA SER A 63 -26.52 -16.61 3.82
C SER A 63 -26.02 -17.15 2.48
N ILE A 64 -25.99 -18.48 2.31
CA ILE A 64 -25.60 -19.13 1.04
C ILE A 64 -26.57 -18.76 -0.08
N LEU A 65 -27.88 -18.85 0.19
CA LEU A 65 -28.92 -18.52 -0.78
C LEU A 65 -28.84 -17.05 -1.20
N LEU A 66 -28.73 -16.14 -0.24
CA LEU A 66 -28.68 -14.71 -0.51
C LEU A 66 -27.44 -14.34 -1.32
N VAL A 67 -26.26 -14.89 -1.00
CA VAL A 67 -25.04 -14.69 -1.79
C VAL A 67 -25.22 -15.17 -3.22
N GLY A 68 -25.78 -16.37 -3.42
CA GLY A 68 -26.02 -16.90 -4.77
C GLY A 68 -27.00 -16.06 -5.59
N VAL A 69 -28.10 -15.61 -4.97
CA VAL A 69 -29.09 -14.75 -5.63
C VAL A 69 -28.49 -13.39 -5.99
N VAL A 70 -27.83 -12.72 -5.05
CA VAL A 70 -27.21 -11.41 -5.30
C VAL A 70 -26.13 -11.53 -6.37
N PHE A 71 -25.26 -12.54 -6.30
CA PHE A 71 -24.23 -12.77 -7.32
C PHE A 71 -24.84 -13.00 -8.70
N THR A 72 -25.87 -13.82 -8.80
CA THR A 72 -26.57 -14.08 -10.07
C THR A 72 -27.15 -12.80 -10.63
N LEU A 73 -27.83 -11.99 -9.82
CA LEU A 73 -28.39 -10.70 -10.25
C LEU A 73 -27.31 -9.72 -10.72
N VAL A 74 -26.20 -9.62 -10.00
CA VAL A 74 -25.07 -8.74 -10.36
C VAL A 74 -24.43 -9.17 -11.67
N LYS A 75 -24.24 -10.47 -11.90
CA LYS A 75 -23.55 -10.98 -13.10
C LYS A 75 -24.46 -11.09 -14.34
N THR A 76 -25.77 -11.20 -14.16
CA THR A 76 -26.72 -11.34 -15.30
C THR A 76 -27.41 -10.04 -15.70
N THR A 77 -27.44 -9.02 -14.84
CA THR A 77 -28.15 -7.76 -15.12
C THR A 77 -27.21 -6.56 -15.16
N ALA A 78 -27.38 -5.70 -16.16
CA ALA A 78 -26.63 -4.44 -16.26
C ALA A 78 -26.87 -3.56 -15.03
N THR A 79 -28.12 -3.45 -14.58
CA THR A 79 -28.49 -2.68 -13.38
C THR A 79 -27.79 -3.21 -12.12
N GLY A 80 -27.75 -4.54 -11.94
CA GLY A 80 -27.06 -5.17 -10.80
C GLY A 80 -25.56 -4.88 -10.82
N ALA A 81 -24.92 -5.00 -11.98
CA ALA A 81 -23.51 -4.67 -12.16
C ALA A 81 -23.19 -3.19 -11.89
N THR A 82 -24.06 -2.27 -12.34
CA THR A 82 -23.91 -0.83 -12.09
C THR A 82 -24.04 -0.50 -10.60
N ILE A 83 -25.06 -1.04 -9.93
CA ILE A 83 -25.25 -0.84 -8.48
C ILE A 83 -24.05 -1.41 -7.70
N ALA A 84 -23.58 -2.61 -8.07
CA ALA A 84 -22.40 -3.21 -7.45
C ALA A 84 -21.13 -2.37 -7.66
N SER A 85 -20.94 -1.81 -8.86
CA SER A 85 -19.83 -0.90 -9.18
C SER A 85 -19.85 0.35 -8.30
N HIS A 86 -21.02 0.97 -8.12
CA HIS A 86 -21.17 2.13 -7.24
C HIS A 86 -20.95 1.79 -5.78
N ALA A 87 -21.52 0.68 -5.31
CA ALA A 87 -21.33 0.22 -3.94
C ALA A 87 -19.85 -0.04 -3.64
N TRP A 88 -19.12 -0.69 -4.57
CA TRP A 88 -17.68 -0.91 -4.39
C TRP A 88 -16.86 0.35 -4.53
N THR A 89 -17.25 1.27 -5.41
CA THR A 89 -16.59 2.56 -5.54
C THR A 89 -16.65 3.37 -4.24
N LEU A 90 -17.76 3.28 -3.50
CA LEU A 90 -17.93 3.96 -2.23
C LEU A 90 -17.03 3.38 -1.11
N VAL A 91 -16.77 2.07 -1.12
CA VAL A 91 -16.06 1.40 -0.02
C VAL A 91 -14.55 1.30 -0.27
N TRP A 92 -14.12 1.14 -1.53
CA TRP A 92 -12.71 0.83 -1.87
C TRP A 92 -12.13 1.68 -3.01
N GLY A 93 -12.82 2.75 -3.44
CA GLY A 93 -12.38 3.59 -4.56
C GLY A 93 -12.78 3.02 -5.93
N PRO A 94 -12.42 3.70 -7.05
CA PRO A 94 -12.98 3.45 -8.38
C PRO A 94 -13.02 1.97 -8.76
N SER A 95 -14.24 1.41 -8.90
CA SER A 95 -14.46 -0.02 -9.17
C SER A 95 -15.47 -0.21 -10.29
N GLN A 96 -15.15 -1.11 -11.22
CA GLN A 96 -16.04 -1.52 -12.31
C GLN A 96 -16.34 -3.01 -12.20
N VAL A 97 -17.62 -3.32 -11.97
CA VAL A 97 -18.17 -4.68 -12.00
C VAL A 97 -18.87 -4.87 -13.33
N LEU A 98 -18.48 -5.92 -14.07
CA LEU A 98 -19.07 -6.25 -15.37
C LEU A 98 -20.18 -7.30 -15.21
N ALA A 99 -21.26 -7.15 -15.98
CA ALA A 99 -22.29 -8.17 -16.11
C ALA A 99 -21.82 -9.24 -17.12
N ASP A 100 -21.16 -10.29 -16.61
CA ASP A 100 -20.73 -11.45 -17.40
C ASP A 100 -21.44 -12.73 -16.92
N PRO A 101 -22.44 -13.24 -17.67
CA PRO A 101 -23.15 -14.47 -17.33
C PRO A 101 -22.25 -15.71 -17.26
N THR A 102 -21.06 -15.69 -17.88
CA THR A 102 -20.12 -16.83 -17.80
C THR A 102 -19.50 -16.98 -16.41
N ASP A 103 -19.67 -15.99 -15.53
CA ASP A 103 -19.23 -16.06 -14.14
C ASP A 103 -20.18 -16.87 -13.25
N LEU A 104 -21.38 -17.22 -13.74
CA LEU A 104 -22.28 -18.16 -13.05
C LEU A 104 -21.66 -19.55 -12.88
N ILE A 105 -20.59 -19.88 -13.62
CA ILE A 105 -19.76 -21.07 -13.42
C ILE A 105 -19.12 -21.09 -12.01
N ALA A 106 -19.08 -19.95 -11.29
CA ALA A 106 -18.62 -19.89 -9.90
C ALA A 106 -19.67 -20.39 -8.88
N LEU A 107 -20.96 -20.43 -9.22
CA LEU A 107 -22.04 -20.82 -8.28
C LEU A 107 -21.85 -22.20 -7.63
N PRO A 108 -21.34 -23.24 -8.31
CA PRO A 108 -21.02 -24.52 -7.68
C PRO A 108 -20.07 -24.39 -6.48
N ALA A 109 -19.24 -23.35 -6.40
CA ALA A 109 -18.35 -23.13 -5.26
C ALA A 109 -19.11 -22.80 -3.95
N LEU A 110 -20.39 -22.41 -4.01
CA LEU A 110 -21.26 -22.30 -2.84
C LEU A 110 -21.46 -23.65 -2.14
N TYR A 111 -21.32 -24.76 -2.87
CA TYR A 111 -21.31 -26.09 -2.25
C TYR A 111 -20.13 -26.26 -1.30
N ALA A 112 -18.95 -25.71 -1.64
CA ALA A 112 -17.80 -25.73 -0.75
C ALA A 112 -18.07 -24.89 0.52
N ALA A 113 -18.72 -23.73 0.40
CA ALA A 113 -19.14 -22.95 1.57
C ALA A 113 -20.14 -23.71 2.46
N TRP A 114 -21.10 -24.41 1.88
CA TRP A 114 -22.02 -25.28 2.63
C TRP A 114 -21.28 -26.45 3.31
N TRP A 115 -20.32 -27.05 2.60
CA TRP A 115 -19.54 -28.16 3.10
C TRP A 115 -18.68 -27.76 4.30
N THR A 116 -18.03 -26.60 4.27
CA THR A 116 -17.23 -26.09 5.41
C THR A 116 -18.07 -25.76 6.63
N TRP A 117 -19.34 -25.35 6.44
CA TRP A 117 -20.28 -25.20 7.55
C TRP A 117 -20.66 -26.55 8.19
N ARG A 118 -20.92 -27.56 7.36
CA ARG A 118 -21.28 -28.92 7.79
C ARG A 118 -20.12 -29.65 8.46
N HIS A 119 -18.89 -29.34 8.06
CA HIS A 119 -17.67 -29.98 8.55
C HIS A 119 -16.77 -28.94 9.25
N PRO A 120 -17.18 -28.44 10.44
CA PRO A 120 -16.37 -27.47 11.15
C PRO A 120 -15.01 -28.09 11.49
N ALA A 121 -13.93 -27.41 11.07
CA ALA A 121 -12.59 -27.87 11.34
C ALA A 121 -12.24 -27.71 12.83
N PRO A 122 -11.46 -28.64 13.42
CA PRO A 122 -10.89 -28.42 14.73
C PRO A 122 -10.13 -27.09 14.75
N ARG A 123 -10.31 -26.28 15.79
CA ARG A 123 -9.63 -24.98 15.98
C ARG A 123 -10.07 -23.86 15.02
N ALA A 124 -11.09 -24.05 14.20
CA ALA A 124 -11.53 -23.04 13.24
C ALA A 124 -11.92 -21.69 13.89
N GLU A 125 -12.59 -21.68 15.05
CA GLU A 125 -12.87 -20.41 15.75
C GLU A 125 -11.60 -19.64 16.17
N ARG A 126 -10.53 -20.38 16.49
CA ARG A 126 -9.23 -19.77 16.82
C ARG A 126 -8.58 -19.20 15.57
N LEU A 127 -8.59 -19.95 14.48
CA LEU A 127 -8.10 -19.51 13.17
C LEU A 127 -8.86 -18.28 12.67
N ALA A 128 -10.17 -18.18 12.89
CA ALA A 128 -10.96 -17.00 12.52
C ALA A 128 -10.51 -15.75 13.27
N ARG A 129 -10.24 -15.87 14.58
CA ARG A 129 -9.74 -14.75 15.38
C ARG A 129 -8.36 -14.32 14.92
N VAL A 130 -7.48 -15.26 14.61
CA VAL A 130 -6.14 -14.97 14.08
C VAL A 130 -6.24 -14.31 12.70
N ALA A 131 -7.08 -14.84 11.80
CA ALA A 131 -7.29 -14.34 10.45
C ALA A 131 -7.98 -12.97 10.38
N VAL A 132 -8.68 -12.54 11.44
CA VAL A 132 -9.25 -11.19 11.54
C VAL A 132 -8.28 -10.24 12.25
N VAL A 133 -7.65 -10.67 13.34
CA VAL A 133 -6.77 -9.82 14.14
C VAL A 133 -5.48 -9.50 13.39
N ILE A 134 -4.84 -10.46 12.71
CA ILE A 134 -3.57 -10.21 12.01
C ILE A 134 -3.72 -9.13 10.93
N PRO A 135 -4.65 -9.23 9.95
CA PRO A 135 -4.74 -8.23 8.89
C PRO A 135 -5.17 -6.87 9.41
N VAL A 136 -6.11 -6.82 10.37
CA VAL A 136 -6.54 -5.55 10.99
C VAL A 136 -5.39 -4.88 11.72
N THR A 137 -4.59 -5.64 12.47
CA THR A 137 -3.40 -5.10 13.14
C THR A 137 -2.38 -4.60 12.12
N VAL A 138 -2.09 -5.35 11.04
CA VAL A 138 -1.16 -4.90 9.98
C VAL A 138 -1.64 -3.61 9.31
N VAL A 139 -2.92 -3.49 8.96
CA VAL A 139 -3.49 -2.28 8.35
C VAL A 139 -3.48 -1.10 9.33
N ALA A 140 -3.84 -1.33 10.59
CA ALA A 140 -3.82 -0.30 11.63
C ALA A 140 -2.39 0.21 11.91
N VAL A 141 -1.38 -0.66 11.84
CA VAL A 141 0.04 -0.28 11.97
C VAL A 141 0.49 0.57 10.78
N ALA A 142 0.07 0.22 9.56
CA ALA A 142 0.44 0.91 8.34
C ALA A 142 -0.14 2.33 8.22
N ALA A 143 -1.21 2.64 8.97
CA ALA A 143 -1.89 3.94 8.94
C ALA A 143 -1.18 5.07 9.73
N THR A 144 0.12 4.93 10.03
CA THR A 144 0.88 5.91 10.83
C THR A 144 1.55 6.95 9.92
N ALA A 145 1.13 8.22 10.03
CA ALA A 145 1.66 9.32 9.24
C ALA A 145 2.83 10.03 9.97
N PRO A 146 4.02 10.14 9.36
CA PRO A 146 5.11 10.96 9.90
C PRO A 146 5.20 12.35 9.24
N GLY A 147 5.82 13.29 9.96
CA GLY A 147 6.61 14.41 9.41
C GLY A 147 5.87 15.55 8.71
N TYR A 148 6.55 16.67 8.46
CA TYR A 148 6.06 17.79 7.64
C TYR A 148 7.04 18.17 6.52
N HIS A 149 6.92 17.52 5.36
CA HIS A 149 7.60 17.84 4.11
C HIS A 149 6.56 18.08 3.03
N ILE A 150 6.62 19.29 2.45
CA ILE A 150 5.82 19.67 1.29
C ILE A 150 6.79 19.89 0.12
N PRO A 151 6.78 19.03 -0.90
CA PRO A 151 7.67 19.14 -2.04
C PRO A 151 7.29 20.36 -2.88
N GLN A 152 8.31 20.95 -3.52
CA GLN A 152 8.11 22.00 -4.51
C GLN A 152 7.60 21.38 -5.82
N SER A 153 6.79 22.12 -6.59
CA SER A 153 6.23 21.65 -7.87
C SER A 153 6.27 22.72 -8.92
N ALA A 154 7.00 22.49 -10.02
CA ALA A 154 6.91 23.31 -11.22
C ALA A 154 5.67 22.91 -12.02
N TYR A 155 4.63 23.75 -12.02
CA TYR A 155 3.31 23.37 -12.54
C TYR A 155 2.90 24.09 -13.82
N ALA A 156 3.54 25.22 -14.15
CA ALA A 156 3.29 25.95 -15.38
C ALA A 156 4.55 26.61 -15.88
N VAL A 157 4.66 26.78 -17.20
CA VAL A 157 5.74 27.51 -17.86
C VAL A 157 5.19 28.28 -19.05
N ASP A 158 5.68 29.49 -19.27
CA ASP A 158 5.37 30.29 -20.46
C ASP A 158 6.56 31.19 -20.85
N VAL A 159 6.48 31.79 -22.04
CA VAL A 159 7.40 32.84 -22.49
C VAL A 159 6.71 34.19 -22.29
N ILE A 160 7.28 35.04 -21.42
CA ILE A 160 6.76 36.38 -21.09
C ILE A 160 7.88 37.39 -21.30
N ASP A 161 7.64 38.41 -22.12
CA ASP A 161 8.63 39.44 -22.50
C ASP A 161 9.94 38.86 -23.04
N GLY A 162 9.83 37.75 -23.77
CA GLY A 162 10.98 37.05 -24.33
C GLY A 162 11.80 36.25 -23.32
N GLU A 163 11.42 36.18 -22.04
CA GLU A 163 12.03 35.34 -21.00
C GLU A 163 11.19 34.09 -20.74
N PHE A 164 11.82 32.96 -20.39
CA PHE A 164 11.06 31.82 -19.84
C PHE A 164 10.66 32.13 -18.41
N VAL A 165 9.41 31.87 -18.04
CA VAL A 165 8.88 32.03 -16.69
C VAL A 165 8.23 30.72 -16.26
N VAL A 166 8.73 30.13 -15.18
CA VAL A 166 8.21 28.88 -14.60
C VAL A 166 7.55 29.19 -13.26
N ALA A 167 6.29 28.78 -13.09
CA ALA A 167 5.60 28.86 -11.81
C ALA A 167 5.89 27.62 -10.96
N VAL A 168 6.24 27.86 -9.69
CA VAL A 168 6.51 26.85 -8.68
C VAL A 168 5.55 27.02 -7.51
N ARG A 169 4.98 25.91 -7.04
CA ARG A 169 4.13 25.83 -5.85
C ARG A 169 4.86 25.09 -4.74
N GLN A 170 4.73 25.56 -3.51
CA GLN A 170 5.10 24.81 -2.30
C GLN A 170 4.07 25.06 -1.20
N GLY A 171 3.20 24.09 -0.95
CA GLY A 171 2.04 24.27 -0.07
C GLY A 171 1.15 25.39 -0.58
N GLY A 172 0.87 26.39 0.25
CA GLY A 172 0.12 27.60 -0.12
C GLY A 172 0.96 28.71 -0.78
N LEU A 173 2.29 28.54 -0.86
CA LEU A 173 3.18 29.57 -1.43
C LEU A 173 3.33 29.38 -2.94
N LEU A 174 3.20 30.48 -3.66
CA LEU A 174 3.44 30.58 -5.11
C LEU A 174 4.74 31.37 -5.34
N MET A 175 5.61 30.81 -6.17
CA MET A 175 6.86 31.42 -6.58
C MET A 175 7.02 31.31 -8.09
N SER A 176 7.88 32.15 -8.66
CA SER A 176 8.25 32.07 -10.06
C SER A 176 9.74 32.23 -10.24
N HIS A 177 10.26 31.50 -11.21
CA HIS A 177 11.66 31.58 -11.63
C HIS A 177 11.71 31.97 -13.09
N THR A 178 12.63 32.87 -13.43
CA THR A 178 12.79 33.35 -14.80
C THR A 178 14.18 33.04 -15.34
N SER A 179 14.24 32.82 -16.65
CA SER A 179 15.48 32.64 -17.40
C SER A 179 15.51 33.56 -18.62
N ALA A 180 16.47 34.49 -18.60
CA ALA A 180 16.74 35.41 -19.71
C ALA A 180 17.70 34.79 -20.74
N ASP A 181 18.60 33.91 -20.31
CA ASP A 181 19.69 33.34 -21.10
C ASP A 181 19.34 32.00 -21.75
N ALA A 182 18.06 31.84 -22.06
CA ALA A 182 17.55 30.69 -22.81
C ALA A 182 17.64 29.36 -22.03
N GLY A 183 17.28 29.39 -20.74
CA GLY A 183 17.16 28.21 -19.87
C GLY A 183 18.47 27.77 -19.24
N LYS A 184 19.57 28.53 -19.40
CA LYS A 184 20.89 28.17 -18.86
C LYS A 184 21.03 28.54 -17.39
N SER A 185 20.48 29.68 -16.98
CA SER A 185 20.41 30.11 -15.59
C SER A 185 19.00 30.55 -15.21
N TRP A 186 18.68 30.36 -13.93
CA TRP A 186 17.36 30.60 -13.37
C TRP A 186 17.48 31.49 -12.14
N SER A 187 16.63 32.52 -12.07
CA SER A 187 16.60 33.44 -10.94
C SER A 187 15.18 33.56 -10.40
N ARG A 188 15.01 33.63 -9.08
CA ARG A 188 13.70 33.85 -8.46
C ARG A 188 13.26 35.29 -8.72
N ARG A 189 12.06 35.48 -9.30
CA ARG A 189 11.38 36.78 -9.39
C ARG A 189 9.90 36.60 -9.04
N SER A 190 9.39 37.37 -8.09
CA SER A 190 8.05 37.16 -7.52
C SER A 190 6.90 37.81 -8.30
N GLU A 191 7.18 38.58 -9.35
CA GLU A 191 6.16 39.47 -9.96
C GLU A 191 5.53 38.93 -11.26
N ARG A 192 6.03 37.83 -11.83
CA ARG A 192 5.51 37.28 -13.11
C ARG A 192 5.16 35.82 -12.97
N THR A 193 3.90 35.46 -13.13
CA THR A 193 3.44 34.07 -13.08
C THR A 193 2.62 33.75 -14.33
N PRO A 194 2.93 32.64 -15.04
CA PRO A 194 2.06 32.13 -16.11
C PRO A 194 0.63 31.98 -15.62
N ALA A 195 -0.34 32.50 -16.37
CA ALA A 195 -1.75 32.45 -15.99
C ALA A 195 -2.34 31.03 -16.07
N THR A 196 -1.86 30.21 -17.02
CA THR A 196 -2.34 28.83 -17.23
C THR A 196 -1.22 27.92 -17.76
N ALA A 197 -1.24 26.65 -17.37
CA ALA A 197 -0.34 25.64 -17.91
C ALA A 197 -0.76 25.22 -19.32
N LYS A 198 0.12 25.43 -20.31
CA LYS A 198 -0.09 25.00 -21.70
C LYS A 198 0.32 23.55 -21.86
N ARG A 199 -0.51 22.74 -22.53
CA ARG A 199 -0.21 21.31 -22.81
C ARG A 199 0.54 21.09 -24.13
N SER A 200 0.59 22.10 -24.98
CA SER A 200 1.29 22.08 -26.26
C SER A 200 1.80 23.46 -26.62
N ALA A 201 2.92 23.52 -27.32
CA ALA A 201 3.51 24.76 -27.81
C ALA A 201 4.28 24.51 -29.12
N CYS A 202 4.33 25.53 -29.98
CA CYS A 202 4.90 25.41 -31.33
C CYS A 202 5.80 26.59 -31.68
N VAL A 203 6.75 26.31 -32.56
CA VAL A 203 7.50 27.27 -33.38
C VAL A 203 7.27 26.91 -34.86
N PRO A 204 7.61 27.77 -35.82
CA PRO A 204 7.45 27.43 -37.24
C PRO A 204 8.07 26.06 -37.57
N GLY A 205 7.24 25.14 -38.08
CA GLY A 205 7.67 23.79 -38.47
C GLY A 205 7.81 22.75 -37.36
N HIS A 206 7.72 23.12 -36.07
CA HIS A 206 7.85 22.18 -34.95
C HIS A 206 6.80 22.44 -33.85
N CYS A 207 6.10 21.39 -33.45
CA CYS A 207 5.17 21.43 -32.32
C CYS A 207 5.55 20.37 -31.29
N TYR A 208 5.38 20.69 -30.01
CA TYR A 208 5.61 19.82 -28.88
C TYR A 208 4.34 19.71 -28.03
N ARG A 209 4.12 18.54 -27.42
CA ARG A 209 3.04 18.32 -26.44
C ARG A 209 3.49 17.43 -25.30
N ILE A 210 2.95 17.67 -24.12
CA ILE A 210 3.13 16.78 -22.96
C ILE A 210 2.25 15.53 -23.10
N VAL A 211 2.67 14.43 -22.49
CA VAL A 211 1.85 13.23 -22.32
C VAL A 211 1.28 13.20 -20.90
N PRO A 212 -0.04 13.37 -20.69
CA PRO A 212 -0.63 13.38 -19.36
C PRO A 212 -0.31 12.10 -18.57
N GLY A 213 -0.06 12.21 -17.25
CA GLY A 213 0.33 11.06 -16.41
C GLY A 213 1.79 10.66 -16.52
N ARG A 214 2.56 11.25 -17.45
CA ARG A 214 3.93 10.82 -17.78
C ARG A 214 4.89 11.98 -17.67
N LEU A 215 6.12 11.69 -17.26
CA LEU A 215 7.27 12.54 -17.54
C LEU A 215 7.70 12.30 -18.99
N ALA A 216 6.94 12.84 -19.95
CA ALA A 216 7.19 12.65 -21.37
C ALA A 216 6.67 13.78 -22.24
N VAL A 217 7.39 14.01 -23.33
CA VAL A 217 7.08 14.98 -24.38
C VAL A 217 7.13 14.29 -25.72
N GLU A 218 6.13 14.58 -26.55
CA GLU A 218 6.11 14.21 -27.96
C GLU A 218 6.35 15.45 -28.83
N GLU A 219 7.00 15.25 -29.97
CA GLU A 219 7.15 16.25 -31.00
C GLU A 219 6.48 15.82 -32.30
N SER A 220 5.99 16.80 -33.05
CA SER A 220 5.40 16.56 -34.37
C SER A 220 6.52 16.40 -35.40
N ARG A 221 6.63 15.20 -35.99
CA ARG A 221 7.47 14.91 -37.15
C ARG A 221 6.62 14.34 -38.27
N ASN A 222 6.62 14.99 -39.44
CA ASN A 222 5.88 14.56 -40.63
C ASN A 222 4.39 14.27 -40.36
N GLY A 223 3.74 15.11 -39.54
CA GLY A 223 2.33 14.96 -39.18
C GLY A 223 2.03 13.84 -38.17
N ARG A 224 3.04 13.18 -37.61
CA ARG A 224 2.91 12.19 -36.53
C ARG A 224 3.59 12.69 -35.26
N TRP A 225 3.02 12.32 -34.11
CA TRP A 225 3.65 12.55 -32.82
C TRP A 225 4.62 11.42 -32.51
N VAL A 226 5.85 11.77 -32.15
CA VAL A 226 6.89 10.83 -31.75
C VAL A 226 7.50 11.29 -30.42
N THR A 227 7.92 10.35 -29.58
CA THR A 227 8.57 10.67 -28.31
C THR A 227 9.84 11.48 -28.54
N ALA A 228 9.86 12.71 -28.04
CA ALA A 228 11.02 13.59 -28.06
C ALA A 228 11.87 13.45 -26.79
N TRP A 229 11.22 13.16 -25.67
CA TRP A 229 11.83 12.95 -24.36
C TRP A 229 10.90 12.13 -23.47
N GLU A 230 11.45 11.20 -22.69
CA GLU A 230 10.68 10.49 -21.67
C GLU A 230 11.57 10.01 -20.51
N VAL A 231 10.95 9.85 -19.35
CA VAL A 231 11.45 9.06 -18.24
C VAL A 231 10.62 7.77 -18.16
N SER A 232 11.29 6.63 -17.95
CA SER A 232 10.59 5.35 -17.82
C SER A 232 9.64 5.34 -16.63
N LEU A 233 8.55 4.57 -16.70
CA LEU A 233 7.56 4.49 -15.62
C LEU A 233 8.16 4.04 -14.29
N ALA A 234 9.08 3.07 -14.29
CA ALA A 234 9.76 2.62 -13.08
C ALA A 234 10.63 3.73 -12.45
N ALA A 235 11.30 4.54 -13.27
CA ALA A 235 12.04 5.70 -12.78
C ALA A 235 11.09 6.81 -12.29
N GLN A 236 9.96 7.03 -12.96
CA GLN A 236 8.94 7.99 -12.53
C GLN A 236 8.31 7.60 -11.18
N ASP A 237 8.04 6.30 -10.93
CA ASP A 237 7.58 5.79 -9.63
C ASP A 237 8.59 6.10 -8.52
N ARG A 238 9.89 5.90 -8.78
CA ARG A 238 10.95 6.25 -7.81
C ARG A 238 11.04 7.75 -7.55
N LEU A 239 10.95 8.58 -8.59
CA LEU A 239 10.94 10.03 -8.44
C LEU A 239 9.73 10.51 -7.64
N ALA A 240 8.54 9.92 -7.87
CA ALA A 240 7.35 10.21 -7.08
C ALA A 240 7.55 9.90 -5.59
N ARG A 241 8.34 8.87 -5.24
CA ARG A 241 8.68 8.55 -3.85
C ARG A 241 9.79 9.43 -3.27
N ALA A 242 10.77 9.80 -4.08
CA ALA A 242 11.80 10.75 -3.67
C ALA A 242 11.24 12.14 -3.37
N HIS A 243 10.13 12.50 -4.03
CA HIS A 243 9.37 13.72 -3.80
C HIS A 243 8.03 13.49 -3.08
N ALA A 244 7.92 12.43 -2.26
CA ALA A 244 6.70 12.17 -1.52
C ALA A 244 6.43 13.32 -0.53
N ALA A 245 5.21 13.85 -0.55
CA ALA A 245 4.73 14.71 0.52
C ALA A 245 4.34 13.86 1.72
N ASP A 246 4.47 14.43 2.91
CA ASP A 246 4.08 13.73 4.14
C ASP A 246 2.55 13.59 4.28
N ARG A 247 1.79 14.47 3.62
CA ARG A 247 0.32 14.37 3.52
C ARG A 247 -0.10 14.21 2.08
N GLU A 248 -1.07 13.33 1.84
CA GLU A 248 -1.63 13.11 0.50
C GLU A 248 -2.17 14.39 -0.14
N GLN A 249 -2.79 15.27 0.64
CA GLN A 249 -3.31 16.56 0.15
C GLN A 249 -2.21 17.52 -0.33
N ASP A 250 -0.98 17.35 0.17
CA ASP A 250 0.18 18.18 -0.17
C ASP A 250 1.02 17.53 -1.29
N ALA A 251 0.65 16.32 -1.73
CA ALA A 251 1.34 15.58 -2.77
C ALA A 251 1.37 16.37 -4.08
N GLN A 252 2.56 16.43 -4.67
CA GLN A 252 2.77 17.07 -5.96
C GLN A 252 2.97 15.98 -7.01
N PRO A 253 2.33 16.09 -8.18
CA PRO A 253 2.50 15.10 -9.22
C PRO A 253 3.94 15.15 -9.76
N VAL A 254 4.46 13.98 -10.13
CA VAL A 254 5.73 13.82 -10.84
C VAL A 254 5.38 13.42 -12.27
N GLU A 255 5.00 14.43 -13.06
CA GLU A 255 4.55 14.29 -14.45
C GLU A 255 4.77 15.62 -15.19
N SER A 256 4.75 15.60 -16.52
CA SER A 256 4.80 16.83 -17.32
C SER A 256 3.46 17.55 -17.25
N LEU A 257 3.46 18.80 -16.78
CA LEU A 257 2.27 19.61 -16.48
C LEU A 257 2.12 20.81 -17.43
N GLY A 258 3.23 21.36 -17.90
CA GLY A 258 3.23 22.54 -18.77
C GLY A 258 4.41 22.54 -19.73
N ILE A 259 4.26 23.14 -20.90
CA ILE A 259 5.31 23.26 -21.91
C ILE A 259 5.32 24.63 -22.57
N ALA A 260 6.53 25.16 -22.80
CA ALA A 260 6.76 26.38 -23.53
C ALA A 260 7.91 26.18 -24.54
N VAL A 261 7.80 26.83 -25.68
CA VAL A 261 8.83 26.79 -26.74
C VAL A 261 9.16 28.23 -27.12
N ARG A 262 10.45 28.52 -27.25
CA ARG A 262 10.94 29.84 -27.69
C ARG A 262 11.93 29.66 -28.83
N GLU A 263 11.68 30.35 -29.92
CA GLU A 263 12.63 30.47 -31.03
C GLU A 263 13.80 31.38 -30.62
N ILE A 264 15.01 30.98 -30.96
CA ILE A 264 16.23 31.77 -30.75
C ILE A 264 17.14 31.64 -31.97
N SER A 265 18.16 32.50 -32.08
CA SER A 265 19.10 32.40 -33.21
C SER A 265 19.72 31.01 -33.30
N GLY A 266 19.52 30.32 -34.43
CA GLY A 266 20.04 28.98 -34.69
C GLY A 266 19.14 27.81 -34.29
N GLY A 267 17.92 28.04 -33.77
CA GLY A 267 16.97 26.97 -33.46
C GLY A 267 15.90 27.37 -32.45
N HIS A 268 15.50 26.43 -31.59
CA HIS A 268 14.52 26.69 -30.54
C HIS A 268 14.84 25.89 -29.29
N ILE A 269 14.35 26.42 -28.16
CA ILE A 269 14.46 25.80 -26.85
C ILE A 269 13.08 25.41 -26.36
N VAL A 270 13.00 24.26 -25.70
CA VAL A 270 11.78 23.74 -25.09
C VAL A 270 11.99 23.68 -23.58
N VAL A 271 11.07 24.22 -22.81
CA VAL A 271 11.05 24.08 -21.35
C VAL A 271 9.75 23.41 -20.94
N VAL A 272 9.87 22.40 -20.09
CA VAL A 272 8.75 21.58 -19.61
C VAL A 272 8.72 21.65 -18.10
N ALA A 273 7.57 22.04 -17.54
CA ALA A 273 7.29 21.97 -16.11
C ALA A 273 6.91 20.53 -15.75
N ASN A 274 7.71 19.86 -14.92
CA ASN A 274 7.62 18.43 -14.60
C ASN A 274 7.15 18.15 -13.16
N GLY A 275 6.37 19.06 -12.60
CA GLY A 275 5.83 18.92 -11.25
C GLY A 275 6.94 18.88 -10.22
N ALA A 276 6.92 17.88 -9.34
CA ALA A 276 7.90 17.77 -8.26
C ALA A 276 9.33 17.48 -8.74
N ASP A 277 9.49 16.96 -9.97
CA ASP A 277 10.79 16.67 -10.57
C ASP A 277 11.56 17.94 -11.01
N GLY A 278 10.92 19.11 -10.97
CA GLY A 278 11.48 20.36 -11.48
C GLY A 278 11.12 20.57 -12.94
N ILE A 279 12.12 20.79 -13.80
CA ILE A 279 11.91 21.07 -15.23
C ILE A 279 12.77 20.18 -16.13
N ALA A 280 12.34 19.99 -17.37
CA ALA A 280 13.19 19.50 -18.45
C ALA A 280 13.42 20.60 -19.48
N VAL A 281 14.66 20.74 -19.94
CA VAL A 281 15.08 21.74 -20.92
C VAL A 281 15.70 21.05 -22.11
N ARG A 282 15.18 21.34 -23.31
CA ARG A 282 15.80 20.97 -24.59
C ARG A 282 16.60 22.13 -25.13
N ASP A 283 17.89 21.94 -25.36
CA ASP A 283 18.72 22.96 -25.99
C ASP A 283 18.53 23.00 -27.53
N ILE A 284 19.25 23.92 -28.19
CA ILE A 284 19.21 24.07 -29.65
C ILE A 284 19.82 22.88 -30.40
N ALA A 285 20.74 22.14 -29.77
CA ALA A 285 21.32 20.92 -30.33
C ALA A 285 20.35 19.73 -30.26
N GLY A 286 19.25 19.88 -29.50
CA GLY A 286 18.24 18.86 -29.27
C GLY A 286 18.55 17.93 -28.11
N SER A 287 19.55 18.26 -27.29
CA SER A 287 19.85 17.55 -26.06
C SER A 287 18.86 17.97 -24.97
N TRP A 288 18.42 16.99 -24.17
CA TRP A 288 17.52 17.21 -23.04
C TRP A 288 18.26 17.10 -21.72
N GLN A 289 17.99 18.04 -20.81
CA GLN A 289 18.52 18.06 -19.47
C GLN A 289 17.38 18.17 -18.44
N ARG A 290 17.46 17.36 -17.38
CA ARG A 290 16.59 17.47 -16.21
C ARG A 290 17.25 18.42 -15.19
N LEU A 291 16.48 19.38 -14.69
CA LEU A 291 16.91 20.34 -13.68
C LEU A 291 15.95 20.27 -12.51
N GLY A 292 16.46 19.90 -11.33
CA GLY A 292 15.67 19.85 -10.11
C GLY A 292 15.45 21.25 -9.54
N VAL A 293 14.35 21.44 -8.83
CA VAL A 293 14.01 22.71 -8.19
C VAL A 293 14.70 22.84 -6.83
N ASN A 294 15.23 24.02 -6.54
CA ASN A 294 15.79 24.36 -5.24
C ASN A 294 15.39 25.79 -4.82
N GLY A 295 15.84 26.22 -3.64
CA GLY A 295 15.53 27.56 -3.12
C GLY A 295 16.03 28.73 -3.99
N ALA A 296 16.99 28.53 -4.89
CA ALA A 296 17.54 29.57 -5.76
C ALA A 296 16.96 29.53 -7.18
N GLY A 297 16.59 28.34 -7.69
CA GLY A 297 16.17 28.13 -9.06
C GLY A 297 16.13 26.67 -9.48
N PHE A 298 16.57 26.41 -10.71
CA PHE A 298 16.65 25.08 -11.29
C PHE A 298 18.08 24.73 -11.66
N GLU A 299 18.56 23.58 -11.19
CA GLU A 299 19.94 23.13 -11.41
C GLU A 299 19.99 21.62 -11.62
N ALA A 300 20.91 21.16 -12.48
CA ALA A 300 21.11 19.74 -12.75
C ALA A 300 21.53 18.96 -11.48
N ALA A 301 22.36 19.58 -10.63
CA ALA A 301 22.81 18.97 -9.37
C ALA A 301 21.67 18.78 -8.35
N SER A 302 20.57 19.54 -8.50
CA SER A 302 19.38 19.41 -7.65
C SER A 302 18.40 18.36 -8.19
N ALA A 303 18.61 17.82 -9.40
CA ALA A 303 17.76 16.78 -9.96
C ALA A 303 18.03 15.45 -9.27
N VAL A 304 16.96 14.79 -8.78
CA VAL A 304 17.08 13.44 -8.23
C VAL A 304 17.52 12.49 -9.34
N SER A 305 18.52 11.66 -9.06
CA SER A 305 19.04 10.68 -10.01
C SER A 305 17.98 9.62 -10.34
N LEU A 306 17.84 9.30 -11.63
CA LEU A 306 16.92 8.24 -12.11
C LEU A 306 17.32 6.84 -11.63
N THR A 307 18.60 6.66 -11.28
CA THR A 307 19.18 5.42 -10.78
C THR A 307 19.38 5.43 -9.28
N ALA A 308 19.01 6.52 -8.58
CA ALA A 308 19.05 6.55 -7.13
C ALA A 308 18.28 5.34 -6.58
N PRO A 309 18.79 4.68 -5.52
CA PRO A 309 18.02 3.66 -4.84
C PRO A 309 16.69 4.26 -4.40
N GLY A 310 15.62 3.49 -4.60
CA GLY A 310 14.29 3.94 -4.18
C GLY A 310 14.29 4.23 -2.68
N VAL A 311 13.94 5.45 -2.29
CA VAL A 311 13.75 5.82 -0.88
C VAL A 311 12.30 5.50 -0.52
N TYR A 312 12.11 4.60 0.43
CA TYR A 312 10.80 4.35 1.01
C TYR A 312 10.64 5.20 2.28
N PRO A 313 9.40 5.58 2.64
CA PRO A 313 9.17 6.43 3.80
C PRO A 313 9.68 5.80 5.11
N ASP A 314 10.12 6.64 6.05
CA ASP A 314 10.61 6.19 7.37
C ASP A 314 9.56 5.47 8.22
N TYR A 315 8.27 5.58 7.89
CA TYR A 315 7.23 4.78 8.55
C TYR A 315 7.33 3.30 8.19
N VAL A 316 7.87 2.92 7.02
CA VAL A 316 7.95 1.52 6.56
C VAL A 316 8.74 0.64 7.53
N PRO A 317 10.01 0.95 7.89
CA PRO A 317 10.76 0.14 8.85
C PRO A 317 10.11 0.13 10.25
N ARG A 318 9.45 1.21 10.66
CA ARG A 318 8.72 1.26 11.94
C ARG A 318 7.50 0.36 11.94
N ALA A 319 6.70 0.42 10.88
CA ALA A 319 5.58 -0.46 10.66
C ALA A 319 6.03 -1.92 10.62
N ALA A 320 7.18 -2.21 10.00
CA ALA A 320 7.77 -3.55 10.00
C ALA A 320 8.14 -4.02 11.42
N VAL A 321 8.75 -3.17 12.26
CA VAL A 321 9.05 -3.50 13.67
C VAL A 321 7.77 -3.74 14.48
N LEU A 322 6.78 -2.88 14.35
CA LEU A 322 5.50 -3.01 15.06
C LEU A 322 4.71 -4.24 14.60
N GLY A 323 4.72 -4.54 13.30
CA GLY A 323 4.14 -5.75 12.72
C GLY A 323 4.86 -7.02 13.19
N ALA A 324 6.20 -6.99 13.24
CA ALA A 324 7.03 -8.07 13.77
C ALA A 324 6.75 -8.33 15.26
N LEU A 325 6.68 -7.27 16.06
CA LEU A 325 6.34 -7.37 17.48
C LEU A 325 4.93 -7.96 17.68
N ALA A 326 3.94 -7.48 16.93
CA ALA A 326 2.58 -8.01 16.98
C ALA A 326 2.54 -9.50 16.60
N ALA A 327 3.24 -9.90 15.54
CA ALA A 327 3.33 -11.28 15.09
C ALA A 327 3.97 -12.19 16.16
N ALA A 328 5.07 -11.74 16.78
CA ALA A 328 5.74 -12.46 17.85
C ALA A 328 4.83 -12.64 19.07
N LEU A 329 4.23 -11.56 19.56
CA LEU A 329 3.33 -11.58 20.72
C LEU A 329 2.08 -12.44 20.47
N LEU A 330 1.54 -12.39 19.26
CA LEU A 330 0.41 -13.23 18.86
C LEU A 330 0.77 -14.71 18.86
N ALA A 331 1.93 -15.08 18.29
CA ALA A 331 2.41 -16.45 18.27
C ALA A 331 2.60 -16.98 19.71
N VAL A 332 3.27 -16.21 20.58
CA VAL A 332 3.42 -16.59 21.99
C VAL A 332 2.06 -16.68 22.69
N GLY A 333 1.18 -15.71 22.50
CA GLY A 333 -0.16 -15.71 23.08
C GLY A 333 -1.00 -16.93 22.68
N CYS A 334 -0.87 -17.38 21.42
CA CYS A 334 -1.52 -18.60 20.93
C CYS A 334 -1.04 -19.88 21.64
N GLY A 335 0.21 -19.91 22.10
CA GLY A 335 0.77 -21.00 22.91
C GLY A 335 0.43 -20.89 24.39
N VAL A 336 0.55 -19.69 24.98
CA VAL A 336 0.25 -19.44 26.40
C VAL A 336 -1.24 -19.63 26.70
N ARG A 337 -2.13 -19.27 25.76
CA ARG A 337 -3.60 -19.49 25.83
C ARG A 337 -4.29 -18.86 27.05
N ARG A 338 -3.71 -17.80 27.62
CA ARG A 338 -4.31 -17.05 28.74
C ARG A 338 -4.75 -15.66 28.29
N ARG A 339 -5.97 -15.27 28.68
CA ARG A 339 -6.51 -13.92 28.40
C ARG A 339 -5.63 -12.82 28.97
N THR A 340 -5.09 -13.03 30.18
CA THR A 340 -4.15 -12.11 30.83
C THR A 340 -2.91 -11.85 29.99
N PHE A 341 -2.36 -12.89 29.34
CA PHE A 341 -1.22 -12.74 28.45
C PHE A 341 -1.55 -11.90 27.20
N PHE A 342 -2.72 -12.13 26.59
CA PHE A 342 -3.17 -11.33 25.44
C PHE A 342 -3.38 -9.87 25.81
N ILE A 343 -3.97 -9.59 26.97
CA ILE A 343 -4.11 -8.21 27.48
C ILE A 343 -2.72 -7.58 27.62
N GLY A 344 -1.79 -8.26 28.31
CA GLY A 344 -0.43 -7.77 28.46
C GLY A 344 0.29 -7.55 27.14
N SER A 345 0.05 -8.41 26.15
CA SER A 345 0.61 -8.27 24.79
C SER A 345 0.10 -7.03 24.06
N VAL A 346 -1.21 -6.75 24.14
CA VAL A 346 -1.77 -5.52 23.55
C VAL A 346 -1.18 -4.29 24.23
N LEU A 347 -1.09 -4.29 25.57
CA LEU A 347 -0.51 -3.16 26.32
C LEU A 347 0.98 -2.96 26.00
N ALA A 348 1.76 -4.04 25.87
CA ALA A 348 3.17 -3.99 25.48
C ALA A 348 3.34 -3.39 24.08
N TRP A 349 2.52 -3.85 23.14
CA TRP A 349 2.54 -3.33 21.77
C TRP A 349 2.18 -1.84 21.72
N THR A 350 1.11 -1.44 22.42
CA THR A 350 0.69 -0.03 22.51
C THR A 350 1.78 0.83 23.14
N ALA A 351 2.46 0.36 24.19
CA ALA A 351 3.56 1.08 24.81
C ALA A 351 4.69 1.35 23.82
N VAL A 352 5.12 0.34 23.05
CA VAL A 352 6.16 0.47 22.03
C VAL A 352 5.74 1.43 20.92
N TRP A 353 4.49 1.35 20.45
CA TRP A 353 3.95 2.31 19.48
C TRP A 353 3.98 3.75 20.01
N SER A 354 3.57 3.99 21.27
CA SER A 354 3.63 5.31 21.89
C SER A 354 5.05 5.89 21.94
N PHE A 355 6.08 5.06 22.16
CA PHE A 355 7.48 5.51 22.10
C PHE A 355 7.94 5.89 20.69
N TYR A 356 7.39 5.26 19.64
CA TYR A 356 7.69 5.63 18.26
C TYR A 356 7.07 6.97 17.86
N GLU A 357 5.86 7.28 18.36
CA GLU A 357 5.21 8.56 18.08
C GLU A 357 5.95 9.74 18.75
N ILE A 358 6.50 9.56 19.95
CA ILE A 358 7.26 10.59 20.67
C ILE A 358 8.49 11.08 19.88
N ARG A 359 9.10 10.22 19.06
CA ARG A 359 10.29 10.56 18.25
C ARG A 359 9.98 11.43 17.02
N ASN A 360 8.73 11.48 16.57
CA ASN A 360 8.34 12.18 15.34
C ASN A 360 8.09 13.67 15.54
N GLU A 361 7.71 14.09 16.74
CA GLU A 361 7.57 15.50 17.03
C GLU A 361 8.92 16.07 17.43
N LEU A 362 9.45 17.00 16.62
CA LEU A 362 10.62 17.81 16.96
C LEU A 362 10.46 18.61 18.28
N PHE A 363 9.28 18.51 18.92
CA PHE A 363 8.87 19.18 20.14
C PHE A 363 8.46 18.18 21.23
N ILE A 364 9.45 17.59 21.89
CA ILE A 364 9.31 16.76 23.10
C ILE A 364 8.40 17.37 24.20
N PRO A 365 8.30 18.70 24.42
CA PRO A 365 7.46 19.22 25.51
C PRO A 365 5.93 19.12 25.29
N PHE A 366 5.41 18.74 24.10
CA PHE A 366 3.97 18.78 23.82
C PHE A 366 3.24 17.43 23.81
N ASN A 367 3.90 16.28 24.03
CA ASN A 367 3.22 15.00 24.23
C ASN A 367 3.57 14.27 25.54
N PRO A 368 3.41 14.93 26.72
CA PRO A 368 3.62 14.29 28.03
C PRO A 368 2.67 13.10 28.24
N PHE A 369 1.55 13.07 27.51
CA PHE A 369 0.57 11.99 27.55
C PHE A 369 1.11 10.69 26.95
N ALA A 370 1.72 10.71 25.76
CA ALA A 370 2.31 9.51 25.15
C ALA A 370 3.46 8.95 25.98
N LEU A 371 4.31 9.83 26.56
CA LEU A 371 5.41 9.42 27.43
C LEU A 371 4.89 8.81 28.74
N GLY A 372 3.94 9.48 29.40
CA GLY A 372 3.30 8.97 30.61
C GLY A 372 2.56 7.65 30.37
N LEU A 373 1.86 7.54 29.24
CA LEU A 373 1.19 6.32 28.81
C LEU A 373 2.20 5.19 28.60
N GLY A 374 3.29 5.41 27.86
CA GLY A 374 4.34 4.42 27.66
C GLY A 374 4.96 3.94 28.99
N LEU A 375 5.30 4.86 29.89
CA LEU A 375 5.89 4.56 31.20
C LEU A 375 4.96 3.77 32.13
N VAL A 376 3.65 3.99 32.05
CA VAL A 376 2.65 3.23 32.82
C VAL A 376 2.34 1.89 32.16
N LEU A 377 2.24 1.84 30.83
CA LEU A 377 1.86 0.62 30.11
C LEU A 377 2.94 -0.45 30.15
N VAL A 378 4.23 -0.11 30.14
CA VAL A 378 5.33 -1.09 30.21
C VAL A 378 5.26 -1.99 31.45
N PRO A 379 5.22 -1.48 32.70
CA PRO A 379 5.17 -2.33 33.88
C PRO A 379 3.85 -3.11 33.99
N VAL A 380 2.73 -2.50 33.59
CA VAL A 380 1.42 -3.17 33.59
C VAL A 380 1.40 -4.33 32.58
N ALA A 381 1.91 -4.10 31.37
CA ALA A 381 2.05 -5.12 30.35
C ALA A 381 2.93 -6.28 30.83
N GLY A 382 4.09 -5.97 31.42
CA GLY A 382 5.01 -6.94 32.00
C GLY A 382 4.32 -7.82 33.06
N PHE A 383 3.59 -7.21 33.99
CA PHE A 383 2.83 -7.94 35.01
C PHE A 383 1.83 -8.93 34.40
N PHE A 384 0.99 -8.48 33.45
CA PHE A 384 -0.01 -9.33 32.81
C PHE A 384 0.61 -10.46 31.95
N MET A 385 1.72 -10.17 31.26
CA MET A 385 2.44 -11.16 30.47
C MET A 385 3.11 -12.22 31.35
N ILE A 386 3.81 -11.82 32.43
CA ILE A 386 4.45 -12.75 33.37
C ILE A 386 3.39 -13.61 34.05
N HIS A 387 2.33 -12.99 34.59
CA HIS A 387 1.24 -13.71 35.24
C HIS A 387 0.50 -14.66 34.27
N GLY A 388 0.27 -14.25 33.04
CA GLY A 388 -0.30 -15.10 32.00
C GLY A 388 0.60 -16.27 31.61
N ALA A 389 1.90 -16.04 31.48
CA ALA A 389 2.89 -17.05 31.11
C ALA A 389 3.07 -18.11 32.21
N THR A 390 3.09 -17.71 33.49
CA THR A 390 3.19 -18.63 34.63
C THR A 390 1.95 -19.50 34.76
N LEU A 391 0.75 -18.91 34.69
CA LEU A 391 -0.52 -19.65 34.70
C LEU A 391 -0.70 -20.54 33.46
N GLY A 392 -0.13 -20.14 32.33
CA GLY A 392 -0.14 -20.90 31.07
C GLY A 392 0.92 -22.00 31.00
N ARG A 393 1.86 -22.05 31.96
CA ARG A 393 3.05 -22.94 31.93
C ARG A 393 3.77 -22.87 30.58
N ALA A 394 4.04 -21.64 30.14
CA ALA A 394 4.64 -21.37 28.84
C ALA A 394 5.93 -22.17 28.63
N ARG A 395 5.99 -22.98 27.56
CA ARG A 395 7.17 -23.77 27.24
C ARG A 395 8.22 -22.90 26.54
N PHE A 396 9.51 -23.18 26.74
CA PHE A 396 10.59 -22.46 26.07
C PHE A 396 10.45 -22.43 24.54
N ARG A 397 10.01 -23.55 23.94
CA ARG A 397 9.75 -23.65 22.49
C ARG A 397 8.73 -22.61 21.98
N THR A 398 7.73 -22.26 22.78
CA THR A 398 6.73 -21.23 22.43
C THR A 398 7.38 -19.86 22.26
N TRP A 399 8.31 -19.51 23.15
CA TRP A 399 9.06 -18.26 23.08
C TRP A 399 10.03 -18.24 21.90
N ALA A 400 10.73 -19.35 21.65
CA ALA A 400 11.64 -19.48 20.51
C ALA A 400 10.91 -19.31 19.16
N VAL A 401 9.75 -19.96 18.99
CA VAL A 401 8.94 -19.81 17.77
C VAL A 401 8.36 -18.39 17.67
N GLY A 402 7.92 -17.80 18.78
CA GLY A 402 7.47 -16.41 18.80
C GLY A 402 8.54 -15.41 18.34
N LEU A 403 9.76 -15.54 18.88
CA LEU A 403 10.90 -14.71 18.49
C LEU A 403 11.26 -14.90 17.01
N ALA A 404 11.37 -16.15 16.55
CA ALA A 404 11.62 -16.47 15.15
C ALA A 404 10.54 -15.89 14.24
N THR A 405 9.26 -15.98 14.64
CA THR A 405 8.14 -15.39 13.90
C THR A 405 8.30 -13.88 13.77
N GLY A 406 8.68 -13.18 14.84
CA GLY A 406 8.92 -11.74 14.78
C GLY A 406 10.04 -11.36 13.81
N VAL A 407 11.21 -12.02 13.93
CA VAL A 407 12.36 -11.77 13.05
C VAL A 407 12.01 -12.06 11.58
N LEU A 408 11.40 -13.20 11.30
CA LEU A 408 10.99 -13.56 9.94
C LEU A 408 9.93 -12.60 9.40
N CYS A 409 8.98 -12.14 10.24
CA CYS A 409 7.95 -11.18 9.84
C CYS A 409 8.57 -9.83 9.46
N PHE A 410 9.54 -9.34 10.23
CA PHE A 410 10.26 -8.11 9.89
C PHE A 410 10.91 -8.19 8.51
N TYR A 411 11.68 -9.25 8.25
CA TYR A 411 12.32 -9.43 6.94
C TYR A 411 11.31 -9.70 5.82
N SER A 412 10.23 -10.43 6.10
CA SER A 412 9.12 -10.64 5.15
C SER A 412 8.51 -9.32 4.68
N ILE A 413 8.39 -8.34 5.57
CA ILE A 413 7.88 -7.00 5.27
C ILE A 413 8.95 -6.15 4.56
N MET A 414 10.21 -6.19 5.01
CA MET A 414 11.26 -5.29 4.50
C MET A 414 11.89 -5.73 3.18
N THR A 415 12.01 -7.03 2.92
CA THR A 415 12.67 -7.55 1.72
C THR A 415 12.06 -7.03 0.41
N PRO A 416 10.72 -6.95 0.24
CA PRO A 416 10.13 -6.34 -0.96
C PRO A 416 10.55 -4.88 -1.16
N PHE A 417 10.64 -4.08 -0.08
CA PHE A 417 11.09 -2.69 -0.18
C PHE A 417 12.58 -2.58 -0.51
N TYR A 418 13.41 -3.47 0.04
CA TYR A 418 14.82 -3.57 -0.37
C TYR A 418 14.97 -3.98 -1.83
N ALA A 419 14.17 -4.93 -2.31
CA ALA A 419 14.18 -5.37 -3.69
C ALA A 419 13.75 -4.24 -4.66
N TRP A 420 12.68 -3.51 -4.33
CA TRP A 420 12.28 -2.31 -5.09
C TRP A 420 13.38 -1.23 -5.08
N SER A 421 13.95 -0.95 -3.91
CA SER A 421 15.04 0.03 -3.77
C SER A 421 16.27 -0.35 -4.61
N ALA A 422 16.54 -1.65 -4.77
CA ALA A 422 17.64 -2.21 -5.56
C ALA A 422 17.31 -2.47 -7.05
N HIS A 423 16.19 -1.96 -7.57
CA HIS A 423 15.72 -2.16 -8.96
C HIS A 423 15.39 -3.62 -9.34
N LEU A 424 15.14 -4.49 -8.36
CA LEU A 424 14.65 -5.86 -8.59
C LEU A 424 13.13 -5.93 -8.71
N LEU A 425 12.41 -4.92 -8.21
CA LEU A 425 10.98 -4.73 -8.41
C LEU A 425 10.72 -3.36 -9.02
N ASP A 426 9.88 -3.31 -10.05
CA ASP A 426 9.68 -2.09 -10.84
C ASP A 426 8.85 -1.02 -10.12
N TYR A 427 7.89 -1.44 -9.29
CA TYR A 427 6.87 -0.55 -8.71
C TYR A 427 6.78 -0.66 -7.19
N TYR A 428 6.64 0.46 -6.51
CA TYR A 428 6.46 0.51 -5.06
C TYR A 428 5.17 -0.20 -4.61
N ALA A 429 4.09 -0.08 -5.39
CA ALA A 429 2.82 -0.74 -5.08
C ALA A 429 2.96 -2.27 -5.03
N LEU A 430 3.78 -2.84 -5.93
CA LEU A 430 4.10 -4.26 -5.94
C LEU A 430 4.87 -4.65 -4.67
N ALA A 431 5.86 -3.85 -4.27
CA ALA A 431 6.61 -4.07 -3.04
C ALA A 431 5.69 -4.03 -1.80
N SER A 432 4.79 -3.06 -1.71
CA SER A 432 3.80 -2.94 -0.63
C SER A 432 2.85 -4.14 -0.56
N GLY A 433 2.31 -4.57 -1.72
CA GLY A 433 1.44 -5.74 -1.79
C GLY A 433 2.15 -7.03 -1.35
N LEU A 434 3.39 -7.24 -1.80
CA LEU A 434 4.22 -8.36 -1.37
C LEU A 434 4.55 -8.30 0.13
N ALA A 435 4.89 -7.13 0.66
CA ALA A 435 5.20 -6.95 2.07
C ALA A 435 4.01 -7.29 2.98
N ILE A 436 2.80 -6.85 2.62
CA ILE A 436 1.57 -7.18 3.35
C ILE A 436 1.30 -8.68 3.27
N GLY A 437 1.34 -9.27 2.07
CA GLY A 437 1.09 -10.69 1.86
C GLY A 437 2.05 -11.59 2.62
N LEU A 438 3.36 -11.32 2.52
CA LEU A 438 4.41 -12.08 3.20
C LEU A 438 4.35 -11.87 4.72
N GLY A 439 4.09 -10.66 5.20
CA GLY A 439 3.91 -10.37 6.62
C GLY A 439 2.75 -11.15 7.25
N ILE A 440 1.58 -11.16 6.60
CA ILE A 440 0.40 -11.93 7.03
C ILE A 440 0.70 -13.43 7.02
N ALA A 441 1.33 -13.94 5.95
CA ALA A 441 1.67 -15.34 5.82
C ALA A 441 2.61 -15.80 6.94
N THR A 442 3.68 -15.05 7.20
CA THR A 442 4.68 -15.36 8.24
C THR A 442 4.08 -15.29 9.64
N ALA A 443 3.28 -14.26 9.95
CA ALA A 443 2.59 -14.15 11.23
C ALA A 443 1.60 -15.31 11.46
N SER A 444 0.87 -15.71 10.42
CA SER A 444 -0.08 -16.83 10.46
C SER A 444 0.63 -18.17 10.65
N ALA A 445 1.72 -18.39 9.93
CA ALA A 445 2.55 -19.60 10.04
C ALA A 445 3.14 -19.75 11.45
N GLY A 446 3.65 -18.65 12.03
CA GLY A 446 4.16 -18.64 13.40
C GLY A 446 3.10 -18.99 14.44
N ALA A 447 1.91 -18.37 14.34
CA ALA A 447 0.79 -18.69 15.21
C ALA A 447 0.34 -20.15 15.08
N PHE A 448 0.29 -20.68 13.85
CA PHE A 448 -0.09 -22.07 13.59
C PHE A 448 0.95 -23.07 14.12
N ALA A 449 2.24 -22.82 13.90
CA ALA A 449 3.32 -23.68 14.39
C ALA A 449 3.28 -23.85 15.92
N VAL A 450 3.02 -22.76 16.67
CA VAL A 450 2.87 -22.83 18.13
C VAL A 450 1.65 -23.68 18.52
N ILE A 451 0.54 -23.55 17.79
CA ILE A 451 -0.69 -24.31 18.05
C ILE A 451 -0.47 -25.82 17.82
N GLU A 452 0.29 -26.21 16.81
CA GLU A 452 0.62 -27.60 16.51
C GLU A 452 1.59 -28.22 17.49
N LEU A 453 2.67 -27.51 17.86
CA LEU A 453 3.66 -28.00 18.83
C LEU A 453 3.03 -28.40 20.17
N ASP A 454 2.01 -27.67 20.61
CA ASP A 454 1.25 -27.99 21.80
C ASP A 454 0.37 -29.24 21.63
N ALA A 455 -0.16 -29.48 20.44
CA ALA A 455 -1.00 -30.64 20.15
C ALA A 455 -0.18 -31.94 20.19
N SER A 456 1.02 -31.93 19.62
CA SER A 456 1.94 -33.08 19.64
C SER A 456 2.51 -33.41 21.02
N GLY A 457 2.43 -32.47 21.98
CA GLY A 457 2.98 -32.62 23.32
C GLY A 457 1.95 -33.01 24.40
N SER A 458 0.78 -33.52 24.01
CA SER A 458 -0.22 -34.05 24.94
C SER A 458 -0.08 -35.58 25.02
N PRO A 459 0.16 -36.18 26.20
CA PRO A 459 0.28 -37.63 26.33
C PRO A 459 -1.07 -38.28 26.00
N SER A 460 -1.02 -39.39 25.25
CA SER A 460 -2.20 -40.23 25.00
C SER A 460 -2.82 -40.63 26.33
N PRO A 461 -4.16 -40.60 26.49
CA PRO A 461 -4.79 -41.16 27.67
C PRO A 461 -4.38 -42.63 27.77
N SER A 462 -3.69 -42.98 28.85
CA SER A 462 -3.34 -44.36 29.19
C SER A 462 -4.60 -45.21 29.12
N ALA A 463 -4.55 -46.27 28.31
CA ALA A 463 -5.60 -47.27 28.24
C ALA A 463 -5.92 -47.78 29.66
N PRO A 464 -7.21 -47.93 30.03
CA PRO A 464 -7.55 -48.53 31.31
C PRO A 464 -7.01 -49.96 31.35
N ALA A 465 -6.28 -50.28 32.41
CA ALA A 465 -5.89 -51.66 32.71
C ALA A 465 -7.16 -52.51 32.78
N ALA A 466 -7.25 -53.53 31.94
CA ALA A 466 -8.30 -54.53 32.01
C ALA A 466 -8.15 -55.34 33.32
N PRO A 467 -9.26 -55.71 33.97
CA PRO A 467 -9.28 -56.29 35.31
C PRO A 467 -8.61 -57.65 35.42
#